data_AF-A0A8H9ID44-F1
#
_entry.id   AF-A0A8H9ID44-F1
#
_cell.length_a   1.000
_cell.length_b   1.000
_cell.length_c   1.000
_cell.angle_alpha   90.00
_cell.angle_beta   90.00
_cell.angle_gamma   90.00
#
_symmetry.space_group_name_H-M   'P 1'
#
loop_
_entity.id
_entity.type
_entity.pdbx_description
1 polymer ?
#
loop_
_entity_poly.entity_id
_entity_poly.type
_entity_poly.pdbx_seq_one_letter_code
_entity_poly.pdbx_strand_id
1 'polypeptide(L)'
;MKFNHDVRKKILLSRIEQNKGAEQTNGLIKKTLRFTQEQAAFLECLQSHLPGDAAFNDAVSVLVDLAMATNLNPTFELNVAESHIWDLFAFHALPAIHFNTVLQELGIPVIPTNKTNDPSVLLNHLIPYHDNIAQCFHINRAFLTAEVAVPYVLPNQPPFNTQLLDDIKAQSLQNLQPVWSLISYHCPELVGVNMLLYVMTEYQLNIHKKLSVFCPIGAFAKASNSVSEYQGLFKADGLRMSDLTLDASTFNRLISGDFLPKEPNRTLPGF
;
A
#
# COMPACT_ATOMS: atom_id res chain seq x y z
N MET A 1 22.15 -1.35 -31.13
CA MET A 1 22.99 -0.20 -30.72
C MET A 1 23.73 -0.56 -29.44
N LYS A 2 25.07 -0.64 -29.46
CA LYS A 2 25.88 -0.94 -28.27
C LYS A 2 26.11 0.37 -27.51
N PHE A 3 25.50 0.53 -26.33
CA PHE A 3 25.77 1.66 -25.45
C PHE A 3 27.17 1.53 -24.85
N ASN A 4 27.96 2.59 -24.98
CA ASN A 4 29.40 2.60 -24.78
C ASN A 4 29.75 2.58 -23.28
N HIS A 5 30.24 1.43 -22.80
CA HIS A 5 30.64 1.19 -21.40
C HIS A 5 31.70 2.19 -20.88
N ASP A 6 32.46 2.80 -21.80
CA ASP A 6 33.51 3.77 -21.51
C ASP A 6 33.00 5.11 -20.96
N VAL A 7 31.77 5.53 -21.30
CA VAL A 7 31.21 6.79 -20.81
C VAL A 7 30.85 6.68 -19.33
N ARG A 8 30.25 5.55 -18.91
CA ARG A 8 29.95 5.29 -17.50
C ARG A 8 31.22 5.23 -16.65
N LYS A 9 32.30 4.62 -17.17
CA LYS A 9 33.56 4.50 -16.43
C LYS A 9 34.23 5.87 -16.23
N LYS A 10 34.19 6.75 -17.23
CA LYS A 10 34.72 8.13 -17.12
C LYS A 10 33.96 8.99 -16.10
N ILE A 11 32.64 8.87 -16.03
CA ILE A 11 31.83 9.62 -15.05
C ILE A 11 32.11 9.13 -13.62
N LEU A 12 32.20 7.81 -13.41
CA LEU A 12 32.51 7.23 -12.10
C LEU A 12 33.91 7.60 -11.60
N LEU A 13 34.92 7.59 -12.47
CA LEU A 13 36.29 7.97 -12.10
C LEU A 13 36.41 9.47 -11.74
N SER A 14 35.71 10.36 -12.47
CA SER A 14 35.70 11.80 -12.14
C SER A 14 35.12 12.12 -10.77
N ARG A 15 34.17 11.32 -10.27
CA ARG A 15 33.56 11.49 -8.93
C ARG A 15 34.45 10.94 -7.82
N ILE A 16 35.27 9.93 -8.11
CA ILE A 16 36.19 9.33 -7.13
C ILE A 16 37.44 10.19 -6.97
N GLU A 17 37.94 10.81 -8.05
CA GLU A 17 39.11 11.70 -7.98
C GLU A 17 38.82 13.02 -7.28
N GLN A 18 37.58 13.55 -7.36
CA GLN A 18 37.18 14.73 -6.58
C GLN A 18 37.12 14.50 -5.07
N ASN A 19 37.11 13.25 -4.61
CA ASN A 19 37.00 12.90 -3.18
C ASN A 19 38.34 12.59 -2.49
N LYS A 20 39.48 12.67 -3.18
CA LYS A 20 40.80 12.42 -2.58
C LYS A 20 41.51 13.66 -2.01
N GLY A 21 40.87 14.83 -2.03
CA GLY A 21 41.48 16.09 -1.56
C GLY A 21 40.91 16.68 -0.27
N ALA A 22 39.95 16.04 0.41
CA ALA A 22 39.36 16.60 1.62
C ALA A 22 39.98 15.98 2.87
N GLU A 23 41.06 16.60 3.33
CA GLU A 23 41.62 16.36 4.67
C GLU A 23 40.56 16.63 5.75
N GLN A 24 40.60 15.80 6.79
CA GLN A 24 39.74 15.83 7.96
C GLN A 24 39.74 17.20 8.64
N THR A 25 38.58 17.83 8.73
CA THR A 25 38.30 18.84 9.76
C THR A 25 36.89 18.62 10.33
N ASN A 26 36.81 18.55 11.67
CA ASN A 26 35.58 18.48 12.46
C ASN A 26 34.82 19.82 12.40
N GLY A 27 34.30 20.17 11.23
CA GLY A 27 33.39 21.30 11.04
C GLY A 27 32.46 20.98 9.88
N LEU A 28 31.15 21.06 10.09
CA LEU A 28 30.17 21.01 8.99
C LEU A 28 30.51 22.14 8.00
N ILE A 29 31.15 21.79 6.88
CA ILE A 29 31.40 22.71 5.78
C ILE A 29 30.04 23.03 5.16
N LYS A 30 29.47 24.19 5.51
CA LYS A 30 28.28 24.72 4.84
C LYS A 30 28.64 24.98 3.37
N LYS A 31 28.13 24.12 2.48
CA LYS A 31 28.24 24.32 1.03
C LYS A 31 27.07 25.17 0.56
N THR A 32 27.37 26.33 -0.02
CA THR A 32 26.37 27.19 -0.66
C THR A 32 26.08 26.66 -2.06
N LEU A 33 24.83 26.29 -2.33
CA LEU A 33 24.36 25.90 -3.66
C LEU A 33 23.99 27.14 -4.47
N ARG A 34 24.37 27.17 -5.75
CA ARG A 34 23.99 28.24 -6.68
C ARG A 34 22.95 27.69 -7.65
N PHE A 35 21.82 28.37 -7.75
CA PHE A 35 20.73 28.04 -8.66
C PHE A 35 20.80 28.94 -9.90
N THR A 36 20.28 28.46 -11.03
CA THR A 36 20.00 29.34 -12.17
C THR A 36 18.85 30.28 -11.82
N GLN A 37 18.71 31.39 -12.58
CA GLN A 37 17.66 32.38 -12.33
C GLN A 37 16.25 31.79 -12.41
N GLU A 38 16.02 30.87 -13.35
CA GLU A 38 14.75 30.15 -13.50
C GLU A 38 14.48 29.20 -12.33
N GLN A 39 15.51 28.51 -11.83
CA GLN A 39 15.40 27.61 -10.67
C GLN A 39 15.10 28.38 -9.38
N ALA A 40 15.72 29.54 -9.19
CA ALA A 40 15.47 30.40 -8.04
C ALA A 40 14.04 30.96 -8.05
N ALA A 41 13.56 31.46 -9.19
CA ALA A 41 12.19 31.96 -9.34
C ALA A 41 11.12 30.88 -9.08
N PHE A 42 11.38 29.65 -9.53
CA PHE A 42 10.52 28.51 -9.24
C PHE A 42 10.49 28.18 -7.74
N LEU A 43 11.64 28.18 -7.07
CA LEU A 43 11.74 27.92 -5.63
C LEU A 43 11.06 28.99 -4.78
N GLU A 44 11.18 30.26 -5.16
CA GLU A 44 10.49 31.39 -4.52
C GLU A 44 8.97 31.28 -4.68
N CYS A 45 8.49 30.89 -5.86
CA CYS A 45 7.08 30.62 -6.08
C CYS A 45 6.59 29.44 -5.22
N LEU A 46 7.38 28.37 -5.10
CA LEU A 46 7.00 27.23 -4.27
C LEU A 46 6.96 27.60 -2.79
N GLN A 47 7.92 28.41 -2.33
CA GLN A 47 7.96 28.96 -0.97
C GLN A 47 6.71 29.80 -0.65
N SER A 48 6.23 30.63 -1.57
CA SER A 48 5.05 31.48 -1.33
C SER A 48 3.73 30.70 -1.16
N HIS A 49 3.73 29.41 -1.50
CA HIS A 49 2.58 28.52 -1.33
C HIS A 49 2.71 27.60 -0.11
N LEU A 50 3.82 27.67 0.62
CA LEU A 50 3.99 26.97 1.89
C LEU A 50 3.35 27.76 3.05
N PRO A 51 2.76 27.10 4.05
CA PRO A 51 2.13 27.78 5.18
C PRO A 51 3.17 28.47 6.08
N GLY A 52 2.92 29.73 6.44
CA GLY A 52 3.72 30.51 7.41
C GLY A 52 4.94 31.22 6.82
N ASP A 53 5.87 31.65 7.69
CA ASP A 53 7.15 32.29 7.33
C ASP A 53 8.19 31.25 6.85
N ALA A 54 7.77 30.34 5.96
CA ALA A 54 8.63 29.29 5.43
C ALA A 54 9.84 29.92 4.72
N ALA A 55 11.05 29.43 5.03
CA ALA A 55 12.28 29.93 4.44
C ALA A 55 12.52 29.29 3.06
N PHE A 56 13.37 29.91 2.25
CA PHE A 56 13.74 29.41 0.91
C PHE A 56 14.28 27.96 0.97
N ASN A 57 15.00 27.61 2.04
CA ASN A 57 15.52 26.25 2.24
C ASN A 57 14.42 25.22 2.52
N ASP A 58 13.25 25.63 3.00
CA ASP A 58 12.12 24.73 3.25
C ASP A 58 11.49 24.31 1.92
N ALA A 59 11.38 25.22 0.95
CA ALA A 59 10.97 24.90 -0.42
C ALA A 59 11.96 23.95 -1.13
N VAL A 60 13.26 24.13 -0.91
CA VAL A 60 14.29 23.20 -1.41
C VAL A 60 14.13 21.83 -0.76
N SER A 61 13.89 21.77 0.55
CA SER A 61 13.71 20.50 1.28
C SER A 61 12.47 19.74 0.79
N VAL A 62 11.35 20.44 0.60
CA VAL A 62 10.11 19.84 0.04
C VAL A 62 10.35 19.25 -1.36
N LEU A 63 11.13 19.94 -2.21
CA LEU A 63 11.47 19.41 -3.53
C LEU A 63 12.45 18.25 -3.48
N VAL A 64 13.40 18.24 -2.55
CA VAL A 64 14.29 17.10 -2.34
C VAL A 64 13.48 15.91 -1.84
N ASP A 65 12.57 16.10 -0.89
CA ASP A 65 11.69 15.05 -0.39
C ASP A 65 10.77 14.52 -1.48
N LEU A 66 10.20 15.40 -2.31
CA LEU A 66 9.40 15.03 -3.47
C LEU A 66 10.25 14.31 -4.52
N ALA A 67 11.48 14.78 -4.78
CA ALA A 67 12.41 14.17 -5.71
C ALA A 67 12.92 12.82 -5.22
N MET A 68 13.10 12.63 -3.90
CA MET A 68 13.41 11.32 -3.33
C MET A 68 12.20 10.40 -3.43
N ALA A 69 11.00 10.91 -3.10
CA ALA A 69 9.75 10.15 -3.23
C ALA A 69 9.44 9.75 -4.68
N THR A 70 9.90 10.54 -5.66
CA THR A 70 9.69 10.26 -7.11
C THR A 70 10.87 9.57 -7.79
N ASN A 71 12.11 9.67 -7.27
CA ASN A 71 13.29 8.96 -7.81
C ASN A 71 13.60 7.62 -7.14
N LEU A 72 12.89 7.23 -6.08
CA LEU A 72 12.73 5.84 -5.69
C LEU A 72 11.65 5.23 -6.64
N ASN A 73 11.86 4.49 -7.72
CA ASN A 73 13.02 3.79 -8.29
C ASN A 73 12.56 3.21 -9.66
N PRO A 74 12.97 3.70 -10.87
CA PRO A 74 12.42 3.18 -12.13
C PRO A 74 13.03 1.85 -12.61
N THR A 75 14.03 1.29 -11.92
CA THR A 75 14.65 0.00 -12.26
C THR A 75 15.28 -0.65 -11.03
N PHE A 76 14.50 -1.41 -10.27
CA PHE A 76 15.04 -2.41 -9.35
C PHE A 76 14.35 -3.73 -9.67
N GLU A 77 15.13 -4.76 -9.99
CA GLU A 77 14.69 -6.15 -9.82
C GLU A 77 14.52 -6.36 -8.31
N LEU A 78 13.38 -5.94 -7.77
CA LEU A 78 12.94 -6.24 -6.42
C LEU A 78 12.86 -7.77 -6.31
N ASN A 79 13.37 -8.33 -5.20
CA ASN A 79 12.98 -9.67 -4.80
C ASN A 79 11.44 -9.73 -4.83
N VAL A 80 10.84 -10.72 -5.49
CA VAL A 80 9.38 -10.74 -5.69
C VAL A 80 8.62 -10.62 -4.36
N ALA A 81 9.17 -11.17 -3.27
CA ALA A 81 8.64 -11.01 -1.92
C ALA A 81 8.78 -9.59 -1.34
N GLU A 82 9.86 -8.86 -1.66
CA GLU A 82 9.99 -7.44 -1.31
C GLU A 82 8.92 -6.61 -2.03
N SER A 83 8.64 -6.91 -3.30
CA SER A 83 7.57 -6.25 -4.06
C SER A 83 6.22 -6.45 -3.38
N HIS A 84 5.85 -7.68 -3.01
CA HIS A 84 4.50 -7.99 -2.54
C HIS A 84 4.09 -7.31 -1.23
N ILE A 85 5.01 -7.14 -0.28
CA ILE A 85 4.73 -6.42 0.98
C ILE A 85 4.58 -4.92 0.69
N TRP A 86 5.45 -4.36 -0.16
CA TRP A 86 5.34 -2.98 -0.58
C TRP A 86 4.04 -2.73 -1.35
N ASP A 87 3.69 -3.62 -2.27
CA ASP A 87 2.45 -3.56 -3.06
C ASP A 87 1.22 -3.63 -2.15
N LEU A 88 1.27 -4.43 -1.08
CA LEU A 88 0.20 -4.47 -0.06
C LEU A 88 0.03 -3.12 0.63
N PHE A 89 1.11 -2.49 1.14
CA PHE A 89 0.98 -1.20 1.83
C PHE A 89 0.69 -0.04 0.87
N ALA A 90 1.24 -0.07 -0.33
CA ALA A 90 0.97 0.89 -1.39
C ALA A 90 -0.49 0.84 -1.85
N PHE A 91 -1.09 -0.34 -1.96
CA PHE A 91 -2.51 -0.52 -2.25
C PHE A 91 -3.41 0.19 -1.24
N HIS A 92 -3.08 0.08 0.04
CA HIS A 92 -3.82 0.76 1.10
C HIS A 92 -3.55 2.27 1.16
N ALA A 93 -2.70 2.78 0.25
CA ALA A 93 -2.28 4.19 0.15
C ALA A 93 -1.95 4.77 1.52
N LEU A 94 -1.26 3.97 2.35
CA LEU A 94 -1.02 4.29 3.74
C LEU A 94 0.10 5.34 3.81
N PRO A 95 -0.17 6.58 4.25
CA PRO A 95 0.89 7.57 4.37
C PRO A 95 1.95 7.10 5.35
N ALA A 96 3.22 7.41 5.09
CA ALA A 96 4.34 7.01 5.96
C ALA A 96 4.14 7.42 7.43
N ILE A 97 3.44 8.55 7.67
CA ILE A 97 3.08 9.03 9.02
C ILE A 97 2.18 8.06 9.81
N HIS A 98 1.40 7.21 9.13
CA HIS A 98 0.49 6.22 9.74
C HIS A 98 1.04 4.80 9.69
N PHE A 99 2.14 4.58 8.96
CA PHE A 99 2.78 3.28 8.84
C PHE A 99 3.16 2.69 10.20
N ASN A 100 3.86 3.46 11.02
CA ASN A 100 4.24 3.01 12.35
C ASN A 100 3.05 2.81 13.29
N THR A 101 1.94 3.55 13.11
CA THR A 101 0.70 3.32 13.88
C THR A 101 0.13 1.93 13.58
N VAL A 102 0.02 1.57 12.29
CA VAL A 102 -0.48 0.25 11.89
C VAL A 102 0.48 -0.85 12.36
N LEU A 103 1.79 -0.66 12.24
CA LEU A 103 2.78 -1.63 12.73
C LEU A 103 2.65 -1.87 14.23
N GLN A 104 2.52 -0.81 15.05
CA GLN A 104 2.34 -0.94 16.49
C GLN A 104 1.10 -1.75 16.86
N GLU A 105 -0.02 -1.49 16.18
CA GLU A 105 -1.27 -2.24 16.39
C GLU A 105 -1.15 -3.73 15.99
N LEU A 106 -0.28 -4.03 15.02
CA LEU A 106 0.07 -5.41 14.65
C LEU A 106 1.07 -6.08 15.62
N GLY A 107 1.50 -5.37 16.68
CA GLY A 107 2.55 -5.83 17.61
C GLY A 107 3.95 -5.79 17.00
N ILE A 108 4.14 -5.07 15.90
CA ILE A 108 5.40 -4.92 15.20
C ILE A 108 6.13 -3.69 15.75
N PRO A 109 7.41 -3.81 16.17
CA PRO A 109 8.16 -2.68 16.68
C PRO A 109 8.25 -1.55 15.65
N VAL A 110 8.24 -0.31 16.14
CA VAL A 110 8.36 0.89 15.31
C VAL A 110 9.66 0.88 14.53
N ILE A 111 9.60 1.22 13.25
CA ILE A 111 10.80 1.39 12.45
C ILE A 111 11.26 2.84 12.55
N PRO A 112 12.51 3.09 12.93
CA PRO A 112 13.09 4.43 12.92
C PRO A 112 12.89 5.08 11.54
N THR A 113 12.41 6.32 11.48
CA THR A 113 12.03 7.01 10.23
C THR A 113 13.20 7.17 9.24
N ASN A 114 14.44 7.09 9.74
CA ASN A 114 15.66 7.10 8.92
C ASN A 114 15.99 5.73 8.27
N LYS A 115 15.23 4.68 8.59
CA LYS A 115 15.41 3.30 8.10
C LYS A 115 14.23 2.79 7.28
N THR A 116 13.08 3.48 7.28
CA THR A 116 11.90 3.14 6.46
C THR A 116 12.11 3.32 4.95
N ASN A 117 13.10 4.11 4.55
CA ASN A 117 13.38 4.39 3.14
C ASN A 117 14.26 3.32 2.46
N ASP A 118 14.77 2.34 3.22
CA ASP A 118 15.51 1.20 2.68
C ASP A 118 14.59 -0.04 2.63
N PRO A 119 14.17 -0.50 1.43
CA PRO A 119 13.29 -1.64 1.25
C PRO A 119 13.78 -2.93 1.91
N SER A 120 15.08 -3.19 1.90
CA SER A 120 15.64 -4.43 2.46
C SER A 120 15.68 -4.38 3.98
N VAL A 121 15.89 -3.19 4.58
CA VAL A 121 15.79 -3.01 6.04
C VAL A 121 14.35 -3.15 6.50
N LEU A 122 13.40 -2.57 5.77
CA LEU A 122 11.98 -2.74 6.04
C LEU A 122 11.57 -4.22 5.94
N LEU A 123 11.94 -4.91 4.86
CA LEU A 123 11.58 -6.31 4.67
C LEU A 123 12.10 -7.17 5.83
N ASN A 124 13.38 -7.06 6.16
CA ASN A 124 13.98 -7.84 7.25
C ASN A 124 13.29 -7.59 8.60
N HIS A 125 12.75 -6.38 8.79
CA HIS A 125 11.97 -6.04 9.97
C HIS A 125 10.58 -6.69 9.98
N LEU A 126 9.96 -6.86 8.81
CA LEU A 126 8.60 -7.38 8.66
C LEU A 126 8.53 -8.92 8.54
N ILE A 127 9.60 -9.58 8.08
CA ILE A 127 9.67 -11.06 7.91
C ILE A 127 9.17 -11.83 9.14
N PRO A 128 9.59 -11.52 10.37
CA PRO A 128 9.14 -12.25 11.56
C PRO A 128 7.63 -12.12 11.84
N TYR A 129 6.96 -11.17 11.19
CA TYR A 129 5.57 -10.78 11.45
C TYR A 129 4.64 -11.05 10.26
N HIS A 130 5.09 -11.84 9.27
CA HIS A 130 4.25 -12.20 8.12
C HIS A 130 2.90 -12.81 8.54
N ASP A 131 2.86 -13.57 9.64
CA ASP A 131 1.61 -14.18 10.12
C ASP A 131 0.63 -13.11 10.62
N ASN A 132 1.11 -12.15 11.41
CA ASN A 132 0.29 -11.03 11.91
C ASN A 132 -0.22 -10.16 10.76
N ILE A 133 0.64 -9.89 9.78
CA ILE A 133 0.27 -9.12 8.58
C ILE A 133 -0.76 -9.90 7.77
N ALA A 134 -0.50 -11.17 7.46
CA ALA A 134 -1.41 -12.00 6.67
C ALA A 134 -2.79 -12.12 7.32
N GLN A 135 -2.82 -12.32 8.65
CA GLN A 135 -4.05 -12.40 9.42
C GLN A 135 -4.83 -11.07 9.41
N CYS A 136 -4.17 -9.94 9.70
CA CYS A 136 -4.84 -8.64 9.72
C CYS A 136 -5.38 -8.23 8.35
N PHE A 137 -4.65 -8.51 7.28
CA PHE A 137 -5.05 -8.16 5.91
C PHE A 137 -5.91 -9.22 5.22
N HIS A 138 -6.19 -10.34 5.90
CA HIS A 138 -6.91 -11.51 5.38
C HIS A 138 -6.35 -12.04 4.05
N ILE A 139 -5.03 -12.02 3.91
CA ILE A 139 -4.32 -12.50 2.72
C ILE A 139 -3.64 -13.83 2.98
N ASN A 140 -3.36 -14.57 1.91
CA ASN A 140 -2.55 -15.78 1.97
C ASN A 140 -1.11 -15.43 2.37
N ARG A 141 -0.62 -16.02 3.45
CA ARG A 141 0.79 -15.88 3.88
C ARG A 141 1.78 -16.20 2.76
N ALA A 142 1.47 -17.18 1.92
CA ALA A 142 2.30 -17.57 0.78
C ALA A 142 2.49 -16.42 -0.23
N PHE A 143 1.60 -15.42 -0.25
CA PHE A 143 1.77 -14.22 -1.06
C PHE A 143 2.92 -13.36 -0.52
N LEU A 144 3.01 -13.20 0.80
CA LEU A 144 4.08 -12.43 1.46
C LEU A 144 5.47 -13.06 1.27
N THR A 145 5.53 -14.37 1.07
CA THR A 145 6.77 -15.10 0.76
C THR A 145 7.01 -15.28 -0.74
N ALA A 146 6.16 -14.71 -1.60
CA ALA A 146 6.17 -14.86 -3.05
C ALA A 146 6.08 -16.30 -3.57
N GLU A 147 5.55 -17.22 -2.76
CA GLU A 147 5.20 -18.58 -3.17
C GLU A 147 3.94 -18.60 -4.06
N VAL A 148 3.03 -17.63 -3.86
CA VAL A 148 1.89 -17.39 -4.75
C VAL A 148 1.87 -15.97 -5.26
N ALA A 149 1.34 -15.80 -6.48
CA ALA A 149 1.28 -14.50 -7.16
C ALA A 149 0.07 -13.64 -6.76
N VAL A 150 -0.93 -14.22 -6.11
CA VAL A 150 -2.18 -13.52 -5.75
C VAL A 150 -2.41 -13.53 -4.23
N PRO A 151 -2.87 -12.41 -3.66
CA PRO A 151 -3.02 -12.28 -2.21
C PRO A 151 -4.23 -13.03 -1.64
N TYR A 152 -5.31 -13.18 -2.40
CA TYR A 152 -6.55 -13.74 -1.89
C TYR A 152 -6.87 -15.11 -2.48
N VAL A 153 -7.49 -15.96 -1.67
CA VAL A 153 -8.12 -17.20 -2.12
C VAL A 153 -9.63 -17.00 -2.05
N LEU A 154 -10.32 -17.08 -3.18
CA LEU A 154 -11.76 -16.91 -3.23
C LEU A 154 -12.44 -18.28 -3.46
N PRO A 155 -13.04 -18.88 -2.42
CA PRO A 155 -13.72 -20.16 -2.58
C PRO A 155 -14.95 -20.01 -3.48
N ASN A 156 -15.17 -21.00 -4.34
CA ASN A 156 -16.35 -21.06 -5.21
C ASN A 156 -17.50 -21.77 -4.49
N GLN A 157 -18.62 -21.07 -4.33
CA GLN A 157 -19.83 -21.52 -3.63
C GLN A 157 -19.56 -22.20 -2.27
N PRO A 158 -18.80 -21.55 -1.36
CA PRO A 158 -18.62 -22.08 -0.01
C PRO A 158 -19.98 -22.15 0.71
N PRO A 159 -20.14 -23.10 1.66
CA PRO A 159 -21.31 -23.10 2.54
C PRO A 159 -21.32 -21.83 3.40
N PHE A 160 -22.52 -21.43 3.84
CA PHE A 160 -22.67 -20.34 4.81
C PHE A 160 -21.94 -20.66 6.11
N ASN A 161 -21.06 -19.74 6.53
CA ASN A 161 -20.33 -19.81 7.79
C ASN A 161 -20.86 -18.72 8.75
N THR A 162 -21.54 -19.15 9.80
CA THR A 162 -22.09 -18.28 10.84
C THR A 162 -21.02 -17.62 11.70
N GLN A 163 -19.85 -18.24 11.88
CA GLN A 163 -18.77 -17.74 12.73
C GLN A 163 -17.87 -16.73 12.03
N LEU A 164 -17.99 -16.58 10.71
CA LEU A 164 -17.11 -15.74 9.91
C LEU A 164 -16.97 -14.31 10.45
N LEU A 165 -18.09 -13.68 10.82
CA LEU A 165 -18.07 -12.31 11.31
C LEU A 165 -17.40 -12.20 12.69
N ASP A 166 -17.60 -13.20 13.56
CA ASP A 166 -16.96 -13.24 14.87
C ASP A 166 -15.44 -13.44 14.73
N ASP A 167 -15.01 -14.30 13.80
CA ASP A 167 -13.60 -14.50 13.47
C ASP A 167 -12.97 -13.21 12.95
N ILE A 168 -13.64 -12.49 12.03
CA ILE A 168 -13.16 -11.21 11.50
C ILE A 168 -13.07 -10.17 12.62
N LYS A 169 -14.09 -10.07 13.49
CA LYS A 169 -14.07 -9.17 14.64
C LYS A 169 -12.90 -9.51 15.57
N ALA A 170 -12.67 -10.78 15.88
CA ALA A 170 -11.58 -11.23 16.75
C ALA A 170 -10.19 -10.93 16.18
N GLN A 171 -10.04 -10.93 14.85
CA GLN A 171 -8.78 -10.67 14.16
C GLN A 171 -8.52 -9.19 13.86
N SER A 172 -9.52 -8.32 14.08
CA SER A 172 -9.45 -6.91 13.71
C SER A 172 -8.71 -6.05 14.75
N LEU A 173 -8.12 -4.95 14.27
CA LEU A 173 -7.42 -3.95 15.10
C LEU A 173 -8.42 -3.09 15.89
N GLN A 174 -8.89 -3.60 17.03
CA GLN A 174 -9.97 -3.00 17.82
C GLN A 174 -9.70 -1.54 18.26
N ASN A 175 -8.43 -1.20 18.54
CA ASN A 175 -8.05 0.16 18.94
C ASN A 175 -8.30 1.20 17.84
N LEU A 176 -8.37 0.77 16.58
CA LEU A 176 -8.61 1.63 15.43
C LEU A 176 -10.11 1.76 15.06
N GLN A 177 -11.00 1.35 15.97
CA GLN A 177 -12.46 1.47 15.84
C GLN A 177 -12.98 0.93 14.48
N PRO A 178 -12.85 -0.38 14.25
CA PRO A 178 -13.22 -0.99 12.98
C PRO A 178 -14.71 -0.80 12.67
N VAL A 179 -15.00 -0.51 11.40
CA VAL A 179 -16.36 -0.51 10.85
C VAL A 179 -16.48 -1.56 9.77
N TRP A 180 -17.44 -2.47 9.93
CA TRP A 180 -17.65 -3.58 9.01
C TRP A 180 -18.76 -3.29 8.00
N SER A 181 -18.50 -3.67 6.75
CA SER A 181 -19.46 -3.57 5.65
C SER A 181 -19.46 -4.86 4.84
N LEU A 182 -20.63 -5.38 4.50
CA LEU A 182 -20.76 -6.45 3.50
C LEU A 182 -20.75 -5.82 2.10
N ILE A 183 -19.84 -6.25 1.25
CA ILE A 183 -19.71 -5.78 -0.13
C ILE A 183 -20.07 -6.91 -1.08
N SER A 184 -21.13 -6.72 -1.86
CA SER A 184 -21.51 -7.63 -2.94
C SER A 184 -21.12 -7.01 -4.29
N TYR A 185 -20.20 -7.63 -5.01
CA TYR A 185 -19.89 -7.26 -6.40
C TYR A 185 -20.62 -8.19 -7.36
N HIS A 186 -21.43 -7.63 -8.25
CA HIS A 186 -22.23 -8.39 -9.21
C HIS A 186 -21.80 -8.09 -10.65
N CYS A 187 -21.70 -9.13 -11.49
CA CYS A 187 -21.43 -8.99 -12.92
C CYS A 187 -22.62 -9.53 -13.74
N PRO A 188 -23.47 -8.66 -14.34
CA PRO A 188 -24.66 -9.09 -15.07
C PRO A 188 -24.36 -9.89 -16.34
N GLU A 189 -23.16 -9.75 -16.89
CA GLU A 189 -22.73 -10.38 -18.15
C GLU A 189 -22.42 -11.87 -18.00
N LEU A 190 -22.20 -12.36 -16.78
CA LEU A 190 -21.83 -13.73 -16.51
C LEU A 190 -23.04 -14.60 -16.17
N VAL A 191 -23.11 -15.77 -16.82
CA VAL A 191 -24.11 -16.81 -16.53
C VAL A 191 -23.51 -17.78 -15.51
N GLY A 192 -24.16 -17.94 -14.36
CA GLY A 192 -23.71 -18.82 -13.27
C GLY A 192 -23.14 -18.04 -12.09
N VAL A 193 -21.86 -18.26 -11.76
CA VAL A 193 -21.16 -17.51 -10.71
C VAL A 193 -20.94 -16.09 -11.21
N ASN A 194 -21.69 -15.16 -10.61
CA ASN A 194 -21.76 -13.78 -11.07
C ASN A 194 -21.85 -12.78 -9.91
N MET A 195 -21.58 -13.25 -8.70
CA MET A 195 -21.51 -12.43 -7.50
C MET A 195 -20.26 -12.79 -6.69
N LEU A 196 -19.48 -11.80 -6.28
CA LEU A 196 -18.39 -11.96 -5.31
C LEU A 196 -18.81 -11.26 -4.02
N LEU A 197 -18.57 -11.91 -2.89
CA LEU A 197 -18.95 -11.38 -1.59
C LEU A 197 -17.71 -11.21 -0.72
N TYR A 198 -17.59 -10.04 -0.10
CA TYR A 198 -16.47 -9.66 0.77
C TYR A 198 -17.00 -8.96 2.03
N VAL A 199 -16.25 -9.09 3.12
CA VAL A 199 -16.39 -8.18 4.28
C VAL A 199 -15.29 -7.14 4.17
N MET A 200 -15.66 -5.87 4.13
CA MET A 200 -14.72 -4.75 4.24
C MET A 200 -14.69 -4.27 5.69
N THR A 201 -13.48 -4.16 6.25
CA THR A 201 -13.22 -3.54 7.55
C THR A 201 -12.51 -2.20 7.32
N GLU A 202 -13.17 -1.10 7.66
CA GLU A 202 -12.57 0.24 7.66
C GLU A 202 -12.00 0.56 9.06
N TYR A 203 -10.70 0.81 9.14
CA TYR A 203 -10.03 1.32 10.34
C TYR A 203 -9.83 2.83 10.24
N GLN A 204 -10.18 3.56 11.30
CA GLN A 204 -9.98 5.01 11.35
C GLN A 204 -8.58 5.31 11.90
N LEU A 205 -7.66 5.75 11.04
CA LEU A 205 -6.29 6.09 11.44
C LEU A 205 -6.21 7.50 12.03
N ASN A 206 -6.93 8.44 11.43
CA ASN A 206 -7.17 9.80 11.93
C ASN A 206 -8.44 10.37 11.26
N ILE A 207 -8.81 11.61 11.53
CA ILE A 207 -10.00 12.26 10.95
C ILE A 207 -10.04 12.32 9.41
N HIS A 208 -8.91 12.17 8.72
CA HIS A 208 -8.80 12.34 7.26
C HIS A 208 -8.43 11.05 6.51
N LYS A 209 -8.05 9.99 7.21
CA LYS A 209 -7.53 8.77 6.60
C LYS A 209 -8.12 7.53 7.23
N LYS A 210 -8.60 6.67 6.34
CA LYS A 210 -9.07 5.33 6.64
C LYS A 210 -8.17 4.29 5.97
N LEU A 211 -8.07 3.14 6.61
CA LEU A 211 -7.47 1.94 6.06
C LEU A 211 -8.60 0.93 5.81
N SER A 212 -8.80 0.52 4.57
CA SER A 212 -9.85 -0.46 4.20
C SER A 212 -9.21 -1.80 3.92
N VAL A 213 -9.59 -2.82 4.68
CA VAL A 213 -9.11 -4.20 4.52
C VAL A 213 -10.28 -5.08 4.07
N PHE A 214 -10.00 -6.04 3.19
CA PHE A 214 -11.02 -6.89 2.59
C PHE A 214 -10.80 -8.34 2.97
N CYS A 215 -11.85 -8.99 3.48
CA CYS A 215 -11.90 -10.41 3.76
C CYS A 215 -12.80 -11.10 2.72
N PRO A 216 -12.27 -12.02 1.89
CA PRO A 216 -13.07 -12.76 0.93
C PRO A 216 -14.04 -13.72 1.62
N ILE A 217 -15.34 -13.65 1.27
CA ILE A 217 -16.31 -14.66 1.68
C ILE A 217 -16.39 -15.77 0.64
N GLY A 218 -16.57 -15.41 -0.63
CA GLY A 218 -16.64 -16.37 -1.72
C GLY A 218 -17.28 -15.84 -3.00
N ALA A 219 -17.26 -16.68 -4.02
CA ALA A 219 -17.93 -16.44 -5.29
C ALA A 219 -19.23 -17.26 -5.38
N PHE A 220 -20.33 -16.63 -5.76
CA PHE A 220 -21.67 -17.20 -5.74
C PHE A 220 -22.43 -16.91 -7.04
N ALA A 221 -23.47 -17.69 -7.29
CA ALA A 221 -24.56 -17.23 -8.14
C ALA A 221 -25.39 -16.20 -7.36
N LYS A 222 -25.87 -15.13 -8.02
CA LYS A 222 -26.65 -14.05 -7.41
C LYS A 222 -27.83 -14.53 -6.57
N ALA A 223 -28.52 -15.57 -7.04
CA ALA A 223 -29.70 -16.12 -6.37
C ALA A 223 -29.36 -17.15 -5.27
N SER A 224 -28.10 -17.24 -4.84
CA SER A 224 -27.68 -18.19 -3.81
C SER A 224 -28.33 -17.88 -2.45
N ASN A 225 -28.85 -18.92 -1.79
CA ASN A 225 -29.37 -18.83 -0.43
C ASN A 225 -28.29 -18.33 0.55
N SER A 226 -27.04 -18.76 0.39
CA SER A 226 -25.94 -18.33 1.27
C SER A 226 -25.67 -16.84 1.20
N VAL A 227 -25.87 -16.20 0.04
CA VAL A 227 -25.79 -14.73 -0.07
C VAL A 227 -26.86 -14.07 0.79
N SER A 228 -28.09 -14.60 0.74
CA SER A 228 -29.21 -14.08 1.54
C SER A 228 -28.97 -14.29 3.04
N GLU A 229 -28.37 -15.41 3.43
CA GLU A 229 -27.98 -15.71 4.81
C GLU A 229 -26.92 -14.73 5.34
N TYR A 230 -25.87 -14.46 4.55
CA TYR A 230 -24.86 -13.44 4.90
C TYR A 230 -25.47 -12.04 5.02
N GLN A 231 -26.32 -11.64 4.08
CA GLN A 231 -27.02 -10.36 4.18
C GLN A 231 -27.93 -10.29 5.41
N GLY A 232 -28.58 -11.39 5.77
CA GLY A 232 -29.39 -11.52 6.98
C GLY A 232 -28.58 -11.33 8.26
N LEU A 233 -27.40 -11.96 8.34
CA LEU A 233 -26.48 -11.82 9.47
C LEU A 233 -26.04 -10.36 9.67
N PHE A 234 -25.58 -9.69 8.59
CA PHE A 234 -25.12 -8.30 8.67
C PHE A 234 -26.26 -7.32 9.00
N LYS A 235 -27.48 -7.58 8.51
CA LYS A 235 -28.67 -6.80 8.87
C LYS A 235 -29.02 -6.92 10.35
N ALA A 236 -28.95 -8.13 10.91
CA ALA A 236 -29.24 -8.37 12.33
C ALA A 236 -28.27 -7.62 13.25
N ASP A 237 -27.00 -7.54 12.87
CA ASP A 237 -25.96 -6.80 13.59
C ASP A 237 -25.96 -5.28 13.31
N GLY A 238 -26.87 -4.79 12.45
CA GLY A 238 -26.94 -3.37 12.09
C GLY A 238 -25.74 -2.86 11.27
N LEU A 239 -25.06 -3.76 10.56
CA LEU A 239 -23.87 -3.44 9.76
C LEU A 239 -24.22 -2.91 8.37
N ARG A 240 -23.26 -2.22 7.75
CA ARG A 240 -23.42 -1.63 6.43
C ARG A 240 -23.44 -2.71 5.35
N MET A 241 -24.16 -2.44 4.27
CA MET A 241 -24.14 -3.27 3.07
C MET A 241 -23.96 -2.37 1.84
N SER A 242 -23.19 -2.83 0.86
CA SER A 242 -23.02 -2.16 -0.42
C SER A 242 -23.12 -3.18 -1.55
N ASP A 243 -23.93 -2.88 -2.55
CA ASP A 243 -24.07 -3.69 -3.76
C ASP A 243 -23.52 -2.90 -4.95
N LEU A 244 -22.49 -3.44 -5.59
CA LEU A 244 -21.73 -2.80 -6.65
C LEU A 244 -21.78 -3.66 -7.91
N THR A 245 -21.77 -3.01 -9.08
CA THR A 245 -21.74 -3.70 -10.37
C THR A 245 -20.35 -3.59 -10.99
N LEU A 246 -19.82 -4.71 -11.47
CA LEU A 246 -18.52 -4.79 -12.14
C LEU A 246 -18.67 -5.26 -13.58
N ASP A 247 -17.77 -4.78 -14.43
CA ASP A 247 -17.55 -5.38 -15.75
C ASP A 247 -16.92 -6.78 -15.63
N ALA A 248 -17.06 -7.61 -16.67
CA ALA A 248 -16.56 -8.97 -16.66
C ALA A 248 -15.04 -9.08 -16.47
N SER A 249 -14.25 -8.11 -16.98
CA SER A 249 -12.79 -8.15 -16.86
C SER A 249 -12.33 -7.93 -15.41
N THR A 250 -12.93 -6.95 -14.74
CA THR A 250 -12.67 -6.66 -13.33
C THR A 250 -13.17 -7.82 -12.46
N PHE A 251 -14.36 -8.34 -12.72
CA PHE A 251 -14.89 -9.51 -11.99
C PHE A 251 -13.96 -10.72 -12.10
N ASN A 252 -13.51 -11.06 -13.32
CA ASN A 252 -12.61 -12.19 -13.56
C ASN A 252 -11.23 -12.02 -12.89
N ARG A 253 -10.79 -10.79 -12.68
CA ARG A 253 -9.56 -10.49 -11.93
C ARG A 253 -9.76 -10.69 -10.42
N LEU A 254 -10.87 -10.18 -9.88
CA LEU A 254 -11.16 -10.31 -8.45
C LEU A 254 -11.44 -11.77 -8.05
N ILE A 255 -12.14 -12.54 -8.89
CA ILE A 255 -12.41 -13.97 -8.63
C ILE A 255 -11.12 -14.81 -8.66
N SER A 256 -10.10 -14.41 -9.43
CA SER A 256 -8.78 -15.07 -9.41
C SER A 256 -7.92 -14.67 -8.20
N GLY A 257 -8.44 -13.84 -7.30
CA GLY A 257 -7.71 -13.35 -6.12
C GLY A 257 -6.80 -12.16 -6.40
N ASP A 258 -6.81 -11.63 -7.63
CA ASP A 258 -6.05 -10.45 -8.02
C ASP A 258 -6.84 -9.18 -7.70
N PHE A 259 -6.88 -8.91 -6.39
CA PHE A 259 -7.60 -7.80 -5.78
C PHE A 259 -6.74 -6.51 -5.72
N LEU A 260 -5.48 -6.58 -6.14
CA LEU A 260 -4.57 -5.44 -6.18
C LEU A 260 -4.67 -4.71 -7.53
N PRO A 261 -4.82 -3.39 -7.56
CA PRO A 261 -4.72 -2.62 -8.78
C PRO A 261 -3.28 -2.72 -9.30
N LYS A 262 -3.13 -2.97 -10.60
CA LYS A 262 -1.82 -2.97 -11.28
C LYS A 262 -1.13 -1.60 -11.31
N GLU A 263 -1.81 -0.55 -10.86
CA GLU A 263 -1.34 0.84 -10.88
C GLU A 263 -1.48 1.47 -9.49
N PRO A 264 -0.44 2.17 -8.99
CA PRO A 264 -0.52 2.90 -7.73
C PRO A 264 -1.60 4.01 -7.83
N ASN A 265 -2.38 4.18 -6.76
CA ASN A 265 -3.46 5.17 -6.59
C ASN A 265 -4.82 4.89 -7.26
N ARG A 266 -5.07 3.68 -7.80
CA ARG A 266 -6.45 3.28 -8.13
C ARG A 266 -7.11 2.61 -6.94
N THR A 267 -8.15 3.22 -6.41
CA THR A 267 -9.06 2.57 -5.46
C THR A 267 -9.88 1.49 -6.16
N LEU A 268 -10.44 0.55 -5.39
CA LEU A 268 -11.38 -0.43 -5.94
C LEU A 268 -12.58 0.29 -6.56
N PRO A 269 -13.22 -0.28 -7.60
CA PRO A 269 -14.42 0.31 -8.17
C PRO A 269 -15.47 0.59 -7.08
N GLY A 270 -15.77 1.87 -6.85
CA GLY A 270 -16.77 2.30 -5.88
C GLY A 270 -16.25 2.85 -4.54
N PHE A 271 -14.92 2.89 -4.32
CA PHE A 271 -14.31 3.47 -3.11
C PHE A 271 -13.18 4.44 -3.44
#